data_AF-K2CEC8-F1
#
_entry.id   AF-K2CEC8-F1
#
_cell.length_a   1.000
_cell.length_b   1.000
_cell.length_c   1.000
_cell.angle_alpha   90.00
_cell.angle_beta   90.00
_cell.angle_gamma   90.00
#
_symmetry.space_group_name_H-M   'P 1'
#
loop_
_entity.id
_entity.type
_entity.pdbx_description
1 polymer ?
#
loop_
_entity_poly.entity_id
_entity_poly.type
_entity_poly.pdbx_seq_one_letter_code
_entity_poly.pdbx_strand_id
1 'polypeptide(L)' 'MVITPQQYPPLLRETPQPPDLLYLLGDVGCLTKPGIAVVGSRAMTPYGAAACRAV' A
#
# COMPACT_ATOMS: atom_id res chain seq x y z
N MET A 1 -1.88 15.96 -3.07
CA MET A 1 -0.59 16.51 -2.60
C MET A 1 0.54 15.69 -3.21
N VAL A 2 1.69 16.30 -3.53
CA VAL A 2 2.89 15.58 -3.96
C VAL A 2 3.73 15.25 -2.71
N ILE A 3 4.19 14.01 -2.62
CA ILE A 3 5.02 13.54 -1.49
C ILE A 3 6.45 14.07 -1.63
N THR A 4 7.03 14.55 -0.53
CA THR A 4 8.43 14.98 -0.49
C THR A 4 9.38 13.80 -0.28
N PRO A 5 10.68 13.92 -0.61
CA PRO A 5 11.65 12.84 -0.38
C PRO A 5 11.70 12.34 1.06
N GLN A 6 11.48 13.21 2.04
CA GLN A 6 11.43 12.86 3.46
C GLN A 6 10.20 12.04 3.84
N GLN A 7 9.09 12.22 3.11
CA GLN A 7 7.83 11.51 3.31
C GLN A 7 7.72 10.24 2.45
N TYR A 8 8.69 10.00 1.56
CA TYR A 8 8.68 8.87 0.65
C TYR A 8 8.90 7.54 1.43
N PRO A 9 8.01 6.53 1.28
CA PRO A 9 8.10 5.27 2.01
C PRO A 9 9.47 4.59 1.81
N PRO A 10 10.24 4.29 2.88
CA PRO A 10 11.56 3.68 2.74
C PRO A 10 11.54 2.37 1.94
N LEU A 11 10.59 1.47 2.23
CA LEU A 11 10.46 0.18 1.56
C LEU A 11 10.16 0.32 0.06
N LEU A 12 9.45 1.38 -0.35
CA LEU A 12 9.16 1.61 -1.77
C LEU A 12 10.42 2.06 -2.53
N ARG A 13 11.34 2.80 -1.87
CA ARG A 13 12.63 3.21 -2.47
C ARG A 13 13.56 2.04 -2.75
N GLU A 14 13.41 0.96 -2.00
CA GLU A 14 14.24 -0.25 -2.15
C GLU A 14 13.80 -1.14 -3.31
N THR A 15 12.64 -0.86 -3.92
CA THR A 15 12.19 -1.61 -5.10
C THR A 15 13.09 -1.36 -6.31
N PRO A 16 13.21 -2.29 -7.27
CA PRO A 16 14.14 -2.14 -8.41
C PRO A 16 13.89 -0.91 -9.28
N GLN A 17 12.64 -0.44 -9.33
CA GLN A 17 12.23 0.71 -10.13
C GLN A 17 11.24 1.55 -9.30
N PRO A 18 11.73 2.30 -8.30
CA PRO A 18 10.87 3.12 -7.47
C PRO A 18 10.29 4.26 -8.32
N PRO A 19 9.00 4.59 -8.18
CA PRO A 19 8.42 5.71 -8.91
C PRO A 19 9.04 7.04 -8.45
N ASP A 20 9.37 7.92 -9.40
CA ASP A 20 9.97 9.24 -9.12
C ASP A 20 9.04 10.16 -8.32
N LEU A 21 7.72 9.99 -8.50
CA LEU A 21 6.72 10.86 -7.90
C LEU A 21 5.48 10.07 -7.45
N LEU A 22 5.04 10.34 -6.23
CA LEU A 22 3.85 9.75 -5.64
C LEU A 22 2.83 10.84 -5.29
N TYR A 23 1.63 10.73 -5.85
CA TYR A 23 0.50 11.60 -5.52
C TYR A 23 -0.31 10.97 -4.38
N LEU A 24 -0.69 11.80 -3.40
CA LEU A 24 -1.43 11.37 -2.22
C LEU A 24 -2.74 12.16 -2.06
N LEU A 25 -3.77 11.43 -1.65
CA LEU A 25 -4.99 11.93 -1.03
C LEU A 25 -5.18 11.23 0.32
N GLY A 26 -5.35 12.00 1.40
CA GLY A 26 -5.49 11.46 2.76
C GLY A 26 -4.28 11.73 3.67
N ASP A 27 -4.12 10.90 4.71
CA ASP A 27 -3.08 11.05 5.74
C ASP A 27 -1.72 10.46 5.28
N VAL A 28 -0.70 11.32 5.23
CA VAL A 28 0.68 10.94 4.88
C VAL A 28 1.35 10.06 5.94
N GLY A 29 0.91 10.15 7.20
CA GLY A 29 1.45 9.37 8.31
C GLY A 29 1.19 7.86 8.17
N CYS A 30 0.29 7.44 7.28
CA CYS A 30 0.05 6.03 6.97
C CYS A 30 1.20 5.38 6.19
N LEU A 31 2.01 6.15 5.45
CA LEU A 31 3.08 5.63 4.59
C LEU A 31 4.30 5.08 5.36
N THR A 32 4.46 5.50 6.62
CA THR A 32 5.57 5.08 7.48
C THR A 32 5.15 4.03 8.52
N LYS A 33 3.86 3.71 8.60
CA LYS A 33 3.37 2.67 9.51
C LYS A 33 3.65 1.30 8.89
N PRO A 34 3.92 0.26 9.71
CA PRO A 34 3.91 -1.11 9.23
C PRO A 34 2.56 -1.43 8.57
N GLY A 35 2.60 -2.09 7.43
CA GLY A 35 1.41 -2.47 6.66
C GLY A 35 1.59 -3.81 5.97
N ILE A 36 0.50 -4.52 5.75
CA ILE A 36 0.46 -5.78 5.01
C ILE A 36 -0.37 -5.57 3.75
N ALA A 37 0.18 -5.98 2.60
CA ALA A 37 -0.57 -6.00 1.35
C ALA A 37 -1.44 -7.27 1.30
N VAL A 38 -2.75 -7.11 1.13
CA VAL A 38 -3.68 -8.22 0.90
C VAL A 38 -4.17 -8.17 -0.54
N VAL A 39 -3.85 -9.20 -1.32
CA VAL A 39 -4.21 -9.32 -2.74
C VAL A 39 -4.92 -10.65 -2.99
N GLY A 40 -5.72 -10.74 -4.05
CA GLY A 40 -6.48 -11.96 -4.38
C GLY A 40 -7.24 -11.88 -5.69
N SER A 41 -8.04 -12.91 -5.97
CA SER A 41 -8.89 -12.97 -7.17
C SER A 41 -9.93 -11.84 -7.20
N ARG A 42 -10.15 -11.24 -8.38
CA ARG A 42 -11.25 -10.29 -8.63
C ARG A 42 -12.63 -10.96 -8.60
N ALA A 43 -12.68 -12.27 -8.85
CA ALA A 43 -13.89 -13.11 -8.78
C ALA A 43 -13.75 -14.10 -7.63
N MET A 44 -13.69 -13.57 -6.40
CA MET A 44 -13.53 -14.40 -5.20
C MET A 44 -14.83 -15.10 -4.81
N THR A 45 -14.74 -16.29 -4.24
CA THR A 45 -15.90 -16.99 -3.67
C THR A 45 -16.35 -16.34 -2.35
N PRO A 46 -17.59 -16.60 -1.88
CA PRO A 46 -18.04 -16.13 -0.57
C PRO A 46 -17.11 -16.59 0.57
N TYR A 47 -16.59 -17.81 0.49
CA TYR A 47 -15.58 -18.33 1.42
C TYR A 47 -14.30 -17.49 1.37
N GLY A 48 -13.77 -17.19 0.18
CA GLY A 48 -12.58 -16.35 0.05
C GLY A 48 -12.78 -14.96 0.65
N ALA A 49 -13.97 -14.37 0.48
CA ALA A 49 -14.30 -13.07 1.08
C ALA A 49 -14.37 -13.14 2.62
N ALA A 50 -14.91 -14.23 3.16
CA ALA A 50 -14.95 -14.45 4.61
C ALA A 50 -13.54 -14.65 5.19
N ALA A 51 -12.70 -15.47 4.54
CA ALA A 51 -11.32 -15.68 4.95
C ALA A 51 -10.52 -14.38 4.97
N CYS A 52 -10.66 -13.53 3.94
CA CYS A 52 -9.96 -12.25 3.87
C CYS A 52 -10.39 -11.24 4.96
N ARG A 53 -11.65 -11.31 5.44
CA ARG A 53 -12.15 -10.44 6.52
C ARG A 53 -11.71 -10.88 7.92
N ALA A 54 -11.26 -12.12 8.07
CA ALA A 54 -10.83 -12.67 9.34
C ALA A 54 -9.35 -12.37 9.65
N VAL A 55 -8.67 -11.61 8.77
CA VAL A 55 -7.28 -11.17 8.89
C VAL A 55 -7.21 -9.78 9.51
#